data_AF-A0A8D8MHJ3-F1
#
_entry.id   AF-A0A8D8MHJ3-F1
#
_cell.length_a   1.000
_cell.length_b   1.000
_cell.length_c   1.000
_cell.angle_alpha   90.00
_cell.angle_beta   90.00
_cell.angle_gamma   90.00
#
_symmetry.space_group_name_H-M   'P 1'
#
loop_
_entity.id
_entity.type
_entity.pdbx_description
1 polymer ?
#
loop_
_entity_poly.entity_id
_entity_poly.type
_entity_poly.pdbx_seq_one_letter_code
_entity_poly.pdbx_strand_id
1 'polypeptide(L)'
;INGKKIIRDPADSSRILQVMYYINDGVFGTLFDWVSLRAINDLSRAIPIITNQKRDKIQFKTTVWGPTCDSTDIVCEDVDFPEHDIGEYLLFENIGAYGITFATNFNGFPKPTIQIYVKKQTWDALTSLDGIKWQDKTFDFLQSKLRNK
;
A
#
# COMPACT_ATOMS: atom_id res chain seq x y z
N ILE A 1 4.47 -2.55 10.87
CA ILE A 1 3.87 -3.73 11.53
C ILE A 1 3.77 -3.44 13.01
N ASN A 2 2.56 -3.47 13.54
CA ASN A 2 2.26 -3.15 14.94
C ASN A 2 1.99 -4.42 15.76
N GLY A 3 1.55 -5.50 15.13
CA GLY A 3 1.35 -6.79 15.75
C GLY A 3 1.74 -7.93 14.82
N LYS A 4 2.10 -9.07 15.43
CA LYS A 4 2.46 -10.31 14.72
C LYS A 4 1.90 -11.49 15.50
N LYS A 5 1.24 -12.42 14.80
CA LYS A 5 0.78 -13.69 15.35
C LYS A 5 1.27 -14.81 14.45
N ILE A 6 1.81 -15.87 15.05
CA ILE A 6 2.29 -17.05 14.33
C ILE A 6 1.37 -18.21 14.69
N ILE A 7 0.78 -18.86 13.69
CA ILE A 7 0.00 -20.08 13.83
C ILE A 7 0.93 -21.26 13.52
N ARG A 8 1.06 -22.16 14.49
CA ARG A 8 1.93 -23.33 14.43
C ARG A 8 1.11 -24.60 14.35
N ASP A 9 1.70 -25.65 13.80
CA ASP A 9 1.07 -26.97 13.73
C ASP A 9 0.87 -27.53 15.16
N PRO A 10 -0.36 -27.93 15.54
CA PRO A 10 -0.60 -28.53 16.86
C PRO A 10 0.19 -29.82 17.09
N ALA A 11 0.51 -30.56 16.03
CA ALA A 11 1.27 -31.80 16.10
C ALA A 11 2.80 -31.56 16.08
N ASP A 12 3.25 -30.45 15.49
CA ASP A 12 4.66 -30.06 15.44
C ASP A 12 4.84 -28.55 15.64
N SER A 13 5.12 -28.16 16.88
CA SER A 13 5.32 -26.76 17.26
C SER A 13 6.46 -26.06 16.49
N SER A 14 7.40 -26.79 15.88
CA SER A 14 8.46 -26.18 15.08
C SER A 14 7.95 -25.65 13.73
N ARG A 15 6.90 -26.27 13.19
CA ARG A 15 6.31 -25.94 11.89
C ARG A 15 5.37 -24.73 11.99
N ILE A 16 5.70 -23.70 11.22
CA ILE A 16 4.83 -22.53 11.03
C ILE A 16 3.84 -22.85 9.91
N LEU A 17 2.54 -22.74 10.21
CA LEU A 17 1.46 -22.89 9.24
C LEU A 17 1.09 -21.56 8.59
N GLN A 18 1.01 -20.50 9.39
CA GLN A 18 0.61 -19.18 8.92
C GLN A 18 1.21 -18.07 9.79
N VAL A 19 1.47 -16.91 9.19
CA VAL A 19 1.85 -15.69 9.90
C VAL A 19 0.80 -14.63 9.65
N MET A 20 0.41 -13.90 10.70
CA MET A 20 -0.56 -12.81 10.61
C MET A 20 0.12 -11.52 11.07
N TYR A 21 0.07 -10.49 10.23
CA TYR A 21 0.56 -9.16 10.56
C TYR A 21 -0.59 -8.20 10.76
N TYR A 22 -0.49 -7.33 11.77
CA TYR A 22 -1.42 -6.24 12.01
C TYR A 22 -0.68 -4.94 11.75
N ILE A 23 -1.18 -4.14 10.79
CA ILE A 23 -0.59 -2.86 10.41
C ILE A 23 -1.47 -1.70 10.89
N ASN A 24 -0.95 -0.48 10.76
CA ASN A 24 -1.59 0.74 11.24
C ASN A 24 -2.46 1.45 10.19
N ASP A 25 -2.76 0.78 9.07
CA ASP A 25 -3.68 1.23 8.02
C ASP A 25 -4.37 0.00 7.42
N GLY A 26 -5.54 0.16 6.82
CA GLY A 26 -6.39 -0.97 6.42
C GLY A 26 -7.45 -0.60 5.40
N VAL A 27 -8.45 -1.48 5.26
CA VAL A 27 -9.55 -1.33 4.30
C VAL A 27 -10.38 -0.08 4.56
N PHE A 28 -10.55 0.27 5.84
CA PHE A 28 -11.25 1.50 6.24
C PHE A 28 -10.40 2.77 6.13
N GLY A 29 -9.10 2.62 5.85
CA GLY A 29 -8.13 3.68 5.64
C GLY A 29 -7.73 3.78 4.16
N THR A 30 -6.44 3.82 3.86
CA THR A 30 -5.98 4.04 2.46
C THR A 30 -5.96 2.79 1.60
N LEU A 31 -6.15 1.61 2.20
CA LEU A 31 -6.08 0.32 1.52
C LEU A 31 -7.48 -0.23 1.15
N PHE A 32 -8.44 0.67 0.93
CA PHE A 32 -9.81 0.34 0.50
C PHE A 32 -9.85 -0.52 -0.77
N ASP A 33 -8.88 -0.32 -1.68
CA ASP A 33 -8.76 -1.02 -2.95
C ASP A 33 -8.83 -2.55 -2.81
N TRP A 34 -8.45 -3.11 -1.66
CA TRP A 34 -8.62 -4.54 -1.38
C TRP A 34 -10.04 -5.06 -1.67
N VAL A 35 -11.09 -4.32 -1.29
CA VAL A 35 -12.48 -4.74 -1.50
C VAL A 35 -12.79 -4.81 -2.99
N SER A 36 -12.30 -3.84 -3.76
CA SER A 36 -12.46 -3.81 -5.21
C SER A 36 -11.64 -4.90 -5.91
N LEU A 37 -10.40 -5.13 -5.47
CA LEU A 37 -9.52 -6.17 -6.02
C LEU A 37 -10.08 -7.57 -5.80
N ARG A 38 -10.75 -7.82 -4.66
CA ARG A 38 -11.46 -9.08 -4.42
C ARG A 38 -12.63 -9.27 -5.39
N ALA A 39 -13.39 -8.22 -5.67
CA ALA A 39 -14.51 -8.29 -6.60
C ALA A 39 -14.06 -8.62 -8.05
N ILE A 40 -12.85 -8.23 -8.44
CA ILE A 40 -12.28 -8.49 -9.77
C ILE A 40 -11.25 -9.64 -9.80
N ASN A 41 -11.01 -10.30 -8.67
CA ASN A 41 -10.04 -11.38 -8.49
C ASN A 41 -8.58 -11.02 -8.86
N ASP A 42 -8.15 -9.77 -8.60
CA ASP A 42 -6.78 -9.30 -8.83
C ASP A 42 -6.06 -9.00 -7.50
N LEU A 43 -6.01 -10.01 -6.63
CA LEU A 43 -5.45 -9.88 -5.28
C LEU A 43 -3.93 -9.65 -5.27
N SER A 44 -3.26 -9.93 -6.40
CA SER A 44 -1.81 -9.74 -6.56
C SER A 44 -1.37 -8.29 -6.30
N ARG A 45 -2.26 -7.33 -6.59
CA ARG A 45 -2.01 -5.89 -6.43
C ARG A 45 -2.07 -5.39 -5.00
N ALA A 46 -2.65 -6.18 -4.10
CA ALA A 46 -2.74 -5.84 -2.68
C ALA A 46 -1.55 -6.36 -1.87
N ILE A 47 -0.67 -7.16 -2.48
CA ILE A 47 0.48 -7.74 -1.80
C ILE A 47 1.53 -6.64 -1.60
N PRO A 48 2.01 -6.41 -0.35
CA PRO A 48 3.09 -5.48 -0.13
C PRO A 48 4.37 -5.93 -0.87
N ILE A 49 5.22 -4.97 -1.20
CA ILE A 49 6.43 -5.23 -1.98
C ILE A 49 7.43 -6.02 -1.15
N ILE A 50 7.89 -7.14 -1.72
CA ILE A 50 9.02 -7.88 -1.18
C ILE A 50 10.31 -7.19 -1.63
N THR A 51 11.05 -6.62 -0.68
CA THR A 51 12.34 -5.99 -0.95
C THR A 51 13.36 -7.02 -1.42
N ASN A 52 14.36 -6.58 -2.20
CA ASN A 52 15.41 -7.47 -2.71
C ASN A 52 16.14 -8.24 -1.59
N GLN A 53 16.26 -7.65 -0.39
CA GLN A 53 16.89 -8.28 0.77
C GLN A 53 16.12 -9.50 1.31
N LYS A 54 14.81 -9.56 1.05
CA LYS A 54 13.92 -10.64 1.53
C LYS A 54 13.43 -11.57 0.43
N ARG A 55 13.83 -11.36 -0.83
CA ARG A 55 13.37 -12.15 -1.98
C ARG A 55 13.73 -13.64 -1.85
N ASP A 56 14.93 -13.93 -1.36
CA ASP A 56 15.45 -15.30 -1.24
C ASP A 56 15.16 -15.92 0.15
N LYS A 57 14.37 -15.25 0.98
CA LYS A 57 13.99 -15.76 2.30
C LYS A 57 12.85 -16.76 2.17
N ILE A 58 12.76 -17.66 3.16
CA ILE A 58 11.63 -18.58 3.29
C ILE A 58 10.35 -17.76 3.39
N GLN A 59 9.37 -18.16 2.58
CA GLN A 59 8.05 -17.54 2.55
C GLN A 59 7.07 -18.40 3.34
N PHE A 60 6.15 -17.74 4.02
CA PHE A 60 5.08 -18.38 4.77
C PHE A 60 3.75 -17.90 4.23
N LYS A 61 2.71 -18.74 4.35
CA LYS A 61 1.34 -18.28 4.16
C LYS A 61 1.06 -17.17 5.14
N THR A 62 0.68 -16.02 4.61
CA THR A 62 0.62 -14.78 5.37
C THR A 62 -0.68 -14.06 5.10
N THR A 63 -1.28 -13.54 6.17
CA THR A 63 -2.44 -12.63 6.10
C THR A 63 -2.07 -11.31 6.77
N VAL A 64 -2.26 -10.20 6.07
CA VAL A 64 -2.08 -8.85 6.60
C VAL A 64 -3.44 -8.27 6.94
N TRP A 65 -3.59 -7.80 8.16
CA TRP A 65 -4.78 -7.18 8.72
C TRP A 65 -4.55 -5.70 8.92
N GLY A 66 -5.60 -4.92 8.71
CA GLY A 66 -5.64 -3.54 9.16
C GLY A 66 -5.75 -3.43 10.69
N PRO A 67 -5.80 -2.19 11.21
CA PRO A 67 -5.72 -1.93 12.63
C PRO A 67 -7.05 -2.17 13.37
N THR A 68 -8.15 -2.36 12.66
CA THR A 68 -9.47 -2.44 13.29
C THR A 68 -9.78 -3.85 13.80
N CYS A 69 -10.73 -3.95 14.73
CA CYS A 69 -11.24 -5.23 15.21
C CYS A 69 -12.34 -5.79 14.28
N ASP A 70 -12.48 -5.27 13.07
CA ASP A 70 -13.48 -5.72 12.11
C ASP A 70 -12.95 -6.90 11.29
N SER A 71 -13.76 -7.95 11.15
CA SER A 71 -13.38 -9.16 10.40
C SER A 71 -13.15 -8.91 8.90
N THR A 72 -13.62 -7.79 8.37
CA THR A 72 -13.46 -7.41 6.97
C THR A 72 -12.20 -6.58 6.71
N ASP A 73 -11.48 -6.15 7.75
CA ASP A 73 -10.25 -5.36 7.65
C ASP A 73 -9.03 -6.22 7.33
N ILE A 74 -9.15 -7.00 6.26
CA ILE A 74 -8.10 -7.84 5.70
C ILE A 74 -7.50 -7.06 4.53
N VAL A 75 -6.18 -6.93 4.49
CA VAL A 75 -5.45 -6.23 3.41
C VAL A 75 -4.90 -7.20 2.38
N CYS A 76 -4.43 -8.37 2.82
CA CYS A 76 -4.15 -9.49 1.94
C CYS A 76 -4.29 -10.81 2.72
N GLU A 77 -4.71 -11.88 2.05
CA GLU A 77 -5.03 -13.17 2.68
C GLU A 77 -4.31 -14.33 1.97
N ASP A 78 -3.69 -15.20 2.77
CA ASP A 78 -3.06 -16.45 2.33
C ASP A 78 -2.02 -16.31 1.21
N VAL A 79 -1.29 -15.21 1.23
CA VAL A 79 -0.22 -14.92 0.27
C VAL A 79 1.12 -15.48 0.74
N ASP A 80 1.94 -15.96 -0.20
CA ASP A 80 3.31 -16.34 0.12
C ASP A 80 4.13 -15.05 0.33
N PHE A 81 4.62 -14.87 1.57
CA PHE A 81 5.30 -13.64 1.96
C PHE A 81 6.43 -13.95 2.95
N PRO A 82 7.59 -13.28 2.85
CA PRO A 82 8.69 -13.51 3.78
C PRO A 82 8.36 -12.98 5.17
N GLU A 83 9.01 -13.58 6.17
CA GLU A 83 8.82 -13.17 7.55
C GLU A 83 9.34 -11.74 7.81
N HIS A 84 8.57 -11.00 8.62
CA HIS A 84 8.85 -9.66 9.08
C HIS A 84 8.69 -9.58 10.59
N ASP A 85 9.36 -8.60 11.20
CA ASP A 85 9.29 -8.34 12.63
C ASP A 85 8.41 -7.15 12.97
N ILE A 86 7.94 -7.12 14.22
CA ILE A 86 7.21 -5.96 14.74
C ILE A 86 8.14 -4.74 14.68
N GLY A 87 7.61 -3.63 14.18
CA GLY A 87 8.37 -2.41 13.93
C GLY A 87 8.89 -2.27 12.49
N GLU A 88 8.94 -3.35 11.69
CA GLU A 88 9.28 -3.24 10.27
C GLU A 88 8.13 -2.60 9.46
N TYR A 89 8.51 -1.97 8.35
CA TYR A 89 7.58 -1.32 7.42
C TYR A 89 7.21 -2.26 6.28
N LEU A 90 5.95 -2.19 5.86
CA LEU A 90 5.47 -2.79 4.61
C LEU A 90 5.24 -1.67 3.61
N LEU A 91 5.65 -1.89 2.36
CA LEU A 91 5.50 -0.92 1.29
C LEU A 91 4.39 -1.36 0.35
N PHE A 92 3.41 -0.50 0.14
CA PHE A 92 2.36 -0.67 -0.86
C PHE A 92 2.54 0.37 -1.95
N GLU A 93 2.56 -0.05 -3.21
CA GLU A 93 2.63 0.83 -4.37
C GLU A 93 1.25 1.02 -4.98
N ASN A 94 1.13 2.00 -5.90
CA ASN A 94 -0.08 2.25 -6.68
C ASN A 94 -1.35 2.60 -5.86
N ILE A 95 -1.17 3.06 -4.62
CA ILE A 95 -2.21 3.50 -3.68
C ILE A 95 -2.64 4.98 -3.86
N GLY A 96 -2.38 5.56 -5.03
CA GLY A 96 -2.66 6.97 -5.30
C GLY A 96 -4.09 7.27 -5.75
N ALA A 97 -4.71 6.34 -6.49
CA ALA A 97 -6.09 6.46 -6.91
C ALA A 97 -7.00 5.87 -5.84
N TYR A 98 -8.06 6.58 -5.47
CA TYR A 98 -9.11 6.08 -4.57
C TYR A 98 -8.66 5.63 -3.17
N GLY A 99 -7.40 5.82 -2.77
CA GLY A 99 -6.91 5.50 -1.43
C GLY A 99 -7.36 6.51 -0.38
N ILE A 100 -6.63 7.61 -0.21
CA ILE A 100 -6.93 8.62 0.83
C ILE A 100 -8.33 9.24 0.69
N THR A 101 -8.88 9.26 -0.52
CA THR A 101 -10.21 9.83 -0.80
C THR A 101 -11.34 9.01 -0.18
N PHE A 102 -11.19 7.68 -0.07
CA PHE A 102 -12.15 6.81 0.59
C PHE A 102 -11.79 6.48 2.04
N ALA A 103 -10.57 6.82 2.47
CA ALA A 103 -10.16 6.64 3.85
C ALA A 103 -11.11 7.35 4.83
N THR A 104 -11.41 6.65 5.92
CA THR A 104 -12.23 7.15 7.03
C THR A 104 -11.41 7.16 8.32
N ASN A 105 -12.01 7.65 9.41
CA ASN A 105 -11.44 7.53 10.75
C ASN A 105 -12.19 6.46 11.56
N PHE A 106 -12.63 5.38 10.91
CA PHE A 106 -13.32 4.27 11.57
C PHE A 106 -12.45 3.71 12.72
N ASN A 107 -13.10 3.32 13.83
CA ASN A 107 -12.46 2.96 15.10
C ASN A 107 -11.49 4.02 15.69
N GLY A 108 -11.55 5.27 15.23
CA GLY A 108 -10.71 6.36 15.72
C GLY A 108 -9.28 6.35 15.17
N PHE A 109 -8.95 5.49 14.21
CA PHE A 109 -7.63 5.49 13.58
C PHE A 109 -7.48 6.71 12.66
N PRO A 110 -6.38 7.49 12.79
CA PRO A 110 -6.17 8.65 11.96
C PRO A 110 -5.72 8.26 10.55
N LYS A 111 -6.03 9.12 9.59
CA LYS A 111 -5.47 9.04 8.24
C LYS A 111 -3.96 9.27 8.24
N PRO A 112 -3.19 8.59 7.37
CA PRO A 112 -1.76 8.83 7.27
C PRO A 112 -1.46 10.24 6.77
N THR A 113 -0.34 10.80 7.21
CA THR A 113 0.17 12.07 6.69
C THR A 113 0.71 11.88 5.28
N ILE A 114 0.30 12.74 4.34
CA ILE A 114 0.82 12.74 2.98
C ILE A 114 2.05 13.63 2.93
N GLN A 115 3.17 13.05 2.48
CA GLN A 115 4.37 13.80 2.13
C GLN A 115 4.52 13.84 0.61
N ILE A 116 4.61 15.05 0.07
CA ILE A 116 4.69 15.29 -1.37
C ILE A 116 6.15 15.56 -1.73
N TYR A 117 6.66 14.82 -2.71
CA TYR A 117 8.00 15.01 -3.27
C TYR A 117 7.90 15.25 -4.76
N VAL A 118 8.74 16.16 -5.26
CA VAL A 118 8.80 16.50 -6.68
C VAL A 118 10.26 16.69 -7.08
N LYS A 119 10.65 16.15 -8.23
CA LYS A 119 11.99 16.40 -8.78
C LYS A 119 12.10 17.89 -9.14
N LYS A 120 13.25 18.51 -8.88
CA LYS A 120 13.47 19.93 -9.20
C LYS A 120 13.08 20.30 -10.64
N GLN A 121 13.48 19.48 -11.61
CA GLN A 121 13.13 19.69 -13.02
C GLN A 121 11.62 19.70 -13.26
N THR A 122 10.88 18.79 -12.61
CA THR A 122 9.41 18.73 -12.67
C THR A 122 8.79 19.95 -12.00
N TRP A 123 9.33 20.40 -10.86
CA TRP A 123 8.88 21.60 -10.18
C TRP A 123 9.07 22.84 -11.07
N ASP A 124 10.26 23.03 -11.63
CA ASP A 124 10.58 24.15 -12.53
C ASP A 124 9.62 24.17 -13.73
N ALA A 125 9.33 22.99 -14.30
CA ALA A 125 8.35 22.85 -15.37
C ALA A 125 6.95 23.28 -14.90
N LEU A 126 6.47 22.76 -13.77
CA LEU A 126 5.15 23.12 -13.21
C LEU A 126 5.03 24.62 -12.92
N THR A 127 6.07 25.24 -12.33
CA THR A 127 6.08 26.68 -12.05
C THR A 127 6.12 27.51 -13.32
N SER A 128 6.73 27.03 -14.41
CA SER A 128 6.68 27.71 -15.71
C SER A 128 5.28 27.74 -16.33
N LEU A 129 4.38 26.89 -15.82
CA LEU A 129 2.97 26.85 -16.21
C LEU A 129 2.09 27.71 -15.29
N ASP A 130 2.65 28.30 -14.24
CA ASP A 130 1.90 29.16 -13.34
C ASP A 130 1.44 30.43 -14.08
N GLY A 131 0.20 30.86 -13.82
CA GLY A 131 -0.44 31.98 -14.52
C GLY A 131 -0.93 31.70 -15.95
N ILE A 132 -0.57 30.56 -16.57
CA ILE A 132 -1.17 30.14 -17.85
C ILE A 132 -2.60 29.65 -17.59
N LYS A 133 -3.56 30.12 -18.38
CA LYS A 133 -4.95 29.67 -18.26
C LYS A 133 -5.04 28.17 -18.51
N TRP A 134 -5.82 27.46 -17.70
CA TRP A 134 -5.89 26.00 -17.78
C TRP A 134 -6.37 25.50 -19.15
N GLN A 135 -7.17 26.29 -19.86
CA GLN A 135 -7.62 26.00 -21.23
C GLN A 135 -6.46 25.94 -22.24
N ASP A 136 -5.40 26.70 -21.99
CA ASP A 136 -4.21 26.73 -22.83
C ASP A 136 -3.24 25.59 -22.48
N LYS A 137 -3.45 24.91 -21.34
CA LYS A 137 -2.65 23.75 -20.88
C LYS A 137 -3.13 22.44 -21.52
N THR A 138 -3.25 22.44 -22.85
CA THR A 138 -3.65 21.25 -23.62
C THR A 138 -2.55 20.19 -23.59
N PHE A 139 -2.88 18.97 -24.03
CA PHE A 139 -1.92 17.87 -24.11
C PHE A 139 -0.70 18.22 -24.97
N ASP A 140 -0.92 18.86 -26.13
CA ASP A 140 0.16 19.28 -27.04
C ASP A 140 1.06 20.35 -26.40
N PHE A 141 0.46 21.30 -25.69
CA PHE A 141 1.18 22.30 -24.92
C PHE A 141 2.09 21.65 -23.87
N LEU A 142 1.55 20.71 -23.09
CA LEU A 142 2.32 20.00 -22.05
C LEU A 142 3.44 19.14 -22.66
N GLN A 143 3.16 18.42 -23.77
CA GLN A 143 4.17 17.66 -24.48
C GLN A 143 5.32 18.55 -24.96
N SER A 144 5.03 19.73 -25.51
CA SER A 144 6.07 20.67 -25.98
C SER A 144 7.01 21.14 -24.87
N LYS A 145 6.51 21.25 -23.63
CA LYS A 145 7.27 21.70 -22.46
C LYS A 145 8.04 20.57 -21.77
N LEU A 146 7.50 19.35 -21.80
CA LEU A 146 8.06 18.20 -21.09
C LEU A 146 8.97 17.30 -21.95
N ARG A 147 8.88 17.34 -23.29
CA ARG A 147 9.74 16.54 -24.20
C ARG A 147 11.09 17.17 -24.54
N ASN A 148 11.29 18.46 -24.26
CA ASN A 148 12.50 19.20 -24.66
C ASN A 148 13.59 19.31 -23.58
N LYS A 149 13.60 18.43 -22.57
CA LYS A 149 14.66 18.36 -21.55
C LYS A 149 14.95 16.93 -21.12
#